data_AF-A0A327J7G8-F1
#
_entry.id   AF-A0A327J7G8-F1
#
_cell.length_a   1.000
_cell.length_b   1.000
_cell.length_c   1.000
_cell.angle_alpha   90.00
_cell.angle_beta   90.00
_cell.angle_gamma   90.00
#
_symmetry.space_group_name_H-M   'P 1'
#
loop_
_entity.id
_entity.type
_entity.pdbx_description
1 polymer ?
#
loop_
_entity_poly.entity_id
_entity_poly.type
_entity_poly.pdbx_seq_one_letter_code
_entity_poly.pdbx_strand_id
1 'polypeptide(L)'
;MKFLIVQKEVKRDILRNIAFYNLDAIISVGYRVNSSKATKFRIWATNTLKEYITKGYAINEKMLKSKQEQIFTNKYKKVGLSPTF
;
A
#
# COMPACT_ATOMS: atom_id res chain seq x y z
N MET A 1 3.97 -6.03 18.04
CA MET A 1 4.66 -7.29 18.40
C MET A 1 4.95 -8.05 17.12
N LYS A 2 6.10 -8.71 17.00
CA LYS A 2 6.64 -9.20 15.71
C LYS A 2 6.75 -10.72 15.79
N PHE A 3 6.03 -11.44 14.93
CA PHE A 3 5.94 -12.90 14.98
C PHE A 3 6.31 -13.48 13.62
N LEU A 4 7.00 -14.62 13.63
CA LEU A 4 7.33 -15.38 12.44
C LEU A 4 6.21 -16.40 12.20
N ILE A 5 5.67 -16.44 10.99
CA ILE A 5 4.76 -17.51 10.58
C ILE A 5 5.37 -18.26 9.40
N VAL A 6 5.21 -19.58 9.39
CA VAL A 6 5.58 -20.44 8.25
C VAL A 6 4.39 -20.49 7.30
N GLN A 7 4.59 -20.11 6.04
CA GLN A 7 3.64 -20.40 4.96
C GLN A 7 4.26 -21.41 4.00
N LYS A 8 3.49 -22.44 3.65
CA LYS A 8 3.91 -23.52 2.75
C LYS A 8 3.69 -23.08 1.31
N GLU A 9 4.72 -22.60 0.63
CA GLU A 9 4.66 -22.32 -0.82
C GLU A 9 5.15 -23.56 -1.57
N VAL A 10 4.22 -24.47 -1.92
CA VAL A 10 4.33 -25.67 -2.80
C VAL A 10 5.54 -26.61 -2.57
N LYS A 11 6.79 -26.14 -2.66
CA LYS A 11 8.04 -26.90 -2.43
C LYS A 11 9.00 -26.27 -1.43
N ARG A 12 8.72 -25.08 -0.84
CA ARG A 12 9.63 -24.43 0.10
C ARG A 12 8.89 -23.85 1.30
N ASP A 13 9.45 -24.06 2.47
CA ASP A 13 9.02 -23.38 3.69
C ASP A 13 9.76 -22.03 3.78
N ILE A 14 9.00 -20.94 3.71
CA ILE A 14 9.54 -19.58 3.79
C ILE A 14 9.06 -18.95 5.10
N LEU A 15 10.00 -18.60 5.97
CA LEU A 15 9.74 -17.81 7.17
C LEU A 15 9.62 -16.34 6.79
N ARG A 16 8.42 -15.77 6.92
CA ARG A 16 8.22 -14.33 6.74
C ARG A 16 7.94 -13.69 8.09
N ASN A 17 8.54 -12.52 8.26
CA ASN A 17 8.23 -11.66 9.37
C ASN A 17 7.02 -10.79 9.02
N ILE A 18 5.87 -11.14 9.56
CA ILE A 18 4.61 -10.42 9.30
C ILE A 18 4.30 -9.55 10.51
N ALA A 19 4.09 -8.26 10.26
CA ALA A 19 3.63 -7.35 11.28
C ALA A 19 2.16 -7.68 11.60
N PHE A 20 1.92 -8.26 12.78
CA PHE A 20 0.57 -8.41 13.32
C PHE A 20 0.20 -7.13 14.05
N TYR A 21 -0.84 -6.46 13.54
CA TYR A 21 -1.41 -5.28 14.17
C TYR A 21 -2.63 -5.72 14.98
N ASN A 22 -2.67 -5.34 16.26
CA ASN A 22 -3.81 -5.64 17.12
C ASN A 22 -5.01 -4.78 16.65
N LEU A 23 -6.13 -5.44 16.36
CA LEU A 23 -7.34 -4.79 15.85
C LEU A 23 -7.89 -3.77 16.85
N ASP A 24 -8.00 -4.14 18.13
CA ASP A 24 -8.44 -3.24 19.20
C ASP A 24 -7.50 -2.05 19.35
N ALA A 25 -6.19 -2.24 19.17
CA ALA A 25 -5.22 -1.16 19.20
C ALA A 25 -5.40 -0.21 17.99
N ILE A 26 -5.63 -0.74 16.79
CA ILE A 26 -5.91 0.07 15.59
C ILE A 26 -7.22 0.87 15.78
N ILE A 27 -8.27 0.21 16.28
CA ILE A 27 -9.57 0.83 16.54
C ILE A 27 -9.46 1.90 17.63
N SER A 28 -8.78 1.60 18.74
CA SER A 28 -8.58 2.53 19.87
C SER A 28 -7.80 3.78 19.46
N VAL A 29 -6.71 3.60 18.69
CA VAL A 29 -6.00 4.73 18.10
C VAL A 29 -6.93 5.50 17.17
N GLY A 30 -7.65 4.80 16.28
CA GLY A 30 -8.59 5.37 15.32
C GLY A 30 -9.70 6.24 15.95
N TYR A 31 -10.21 5.87 17.13
CA TYR A 31 -11.17 6.68 17.90
C TYR A 31 -10.52 7.90 18.57
N ARG A 32 -9.27 7.78 19.02
CA ARG A 32 -8.56 8.84 19.73
C ARG A 32 -7.94 9.88 18.80
N VAL A 33 -7.77 9.58 17.50
CA VAL A 33 -7.21 10.53 16.54
C VAL A 33 -8.27 11.53 16.08
N ASN A 34 -8.28 12.72 16.68
CA ASN A 34 -9.04 13.89 16.25
C ASN A 34 -8.16 14.87 15.45
N SER A 35 -7.46 14.36 14.43
CA SER A 35 -6.56 15.16 13.60
C SER A 35 -7.06 15.28 12.16
N SER A 36 -6.68 16.37 11.49
CA SER A 36 -6.96 16.57 10.06
C SER A 36 -6.45 15.41 9.19
N LYS A 37 -5.35 14.77 9.59
CA LYS A 37 -4.79 13.59 8.94
C LYS A 37 -5.69 12.36 9.10
N ALA A 38 -6.31 12.17 10.27
CA ALA A 38 -7.27 11.10 10.51
C ALA A 38 -8.53 11.28 9.67
N THR A 39 -9.05 12.52 9.56
CA THR A 39 -10.19 12.82 8.70
C THR A 39 -9.89 12.50 7.24
N LYS A 40 -8.72 12.92 6.73
CA LYS A 40 -8.29 12.59 5.36
C LYS A 40 -8.17 11.08 5.14
N PHE A 41 -7.66 10.34 6.14
CA PHE A 41 -7.58 8.88 6.07
C PHE A 41 -8.96 8.23 6.02
N ARG A 42 -9.91 8.66 6.87
CA ARG A 42 -11.29 8.14 6.87
C ARG A 42 -11.98 8.38 5.52
N ILE A 43 -11.86 9.58 4.96
CA ILE A 43 -12.39 9.91 3.63
C ILE A 43 -11.80 8.97 2.57
N TRP A 44 -10.47 8.80 2.58
CA TRP A 44 -9.78 7.89 1.65
C TRP A 44 -10.25 6.44 1.82
N ALA A 45 -10.28 5.92 3.04
CA ALA A 45 -10.66 4.54 3.33
C ALA A 45 -12.11 4.24 2.91
N THR A 46 -13.04 5.17 3.19
CA THR A 46 -14.45 5.04 2.76
C THR A 46 -14.57 4.99 1.23
N ASN A 47 -13.85 5.85 0.51
CA ASN A 47 -13.86 5.84 -0.95
C ASN A 47 -13.27 4.55 -1.51
N THR A 48 -12.14 4.08 -0.98
CA THR A 48 -11.52 2.81 -1.39
C THR A 48 -12.44 1.63 -1.13
N LEU A 49 -13.07 1.55 0.04
CA LEU A 49 -14.03 0.48 0.34
C LEU A 49 -15.22 0.49 -0.62
N LYS A 50 -15.75 1.68 -0.94
CA LYS A 50 -16.83 1.83 -1.92
C LYS A 50 -16.41 1.36 -3.31
N GLU A 51 -15.19 1.67 -3.75
CA GLU A 51 -14.66 1.16 -5.03
C GLU A 51 -14.57 -0.37 -5.04
N TYR A 52 -14.07 -0.99 -3.96
CA TYR A 52 -14.04 -2.45 -3.85
C TYR A 52 -15.43 -3.08 -3.92
N ILE A 53 -16.43 -2.51 -3.22
CA ILE A 53 -17.80 -3.04 -3.23
C ILE A 53 -18.44 -2.90 -4.61
N THR A 54 -18.21 -1.77 -5.30
CA THR A 54 -18.87 -1.47 -6.58
C THR A 54 -18.19 -2.10 -7.78
N LYS A 55 -16.86 -2.15 -7.80
CA LYS A 55 -16.05 -2.60 -8.94
C LYS A 55 -15.36 -3.95 -8.71
N GLY A 56 -15.33 -4.44 -7.47
CA GLY A 56 -14.56 -5.62 -7.07
C GLY A 56 -13.07 -5.34 -6.83
N TYR A 57 -12.59 -4.12 -7.12
CA TYR A 57 -11.19 -3.72 -6.96
C TYR A 57 -11.06 -2.19 -6.77
N ALA A 58 -9.92 -1.74 -6.25
CA ALA A 58 -9.55 -0.32 -6.18
C ALA A 58 -8.16 -0.09 -6.79
N ILE A 59 -7.97 1.02 -7.50
CA ILE A 59 -6.69 1.37 -8.15
C ILE A 59 -6.19 2.71 -7.60
N ASN A 60 -4.94 2.73 -7.14
CA ASN A 60 -4.27 3.98 -6.80
C ASN A 60 -3.62 4.60 -8.04
N GLU A 61 -4.40 5.35 -8.81
CA GLU A 61 -3.97 5.96 -10.08
C GLU A 61 -2.76 6.89 -9.92
N LYS A 62 -2.71 7.66 -8.81
CA LYS A 62 -1.59 8.57 -8.55
C LYS A 62 -0.27 7.83 -8.40
N MET A 63 -0.27 6.74 -7.64
CA MET A 63 0.90 5.88 -7.49
C MET A 63 1.24 5.14 -8.79
N LEU A 64 0.22 4.77 -9.58
CA LEU A 64 0.44 4.12 -10.86
C LEU A 64 1.14 5.05 -11.86
N LYS A 65 0.73 6.31 -11.92
CA LYS A 65 1.38 7.34 -12.77
C LYS A 65 2.81 7.65 -12.31
N SER A 66 3.02 7.86 -11.02
CA SER A 66 4.36 8.13 -10.50
C SER A 66 5.33 6.95 -10.71
N LYS A 67 4.82 5.72 -10.62
CA LYS A 67 5.62 4.53 -10.92
C LYS A 67 5.96 4.41 -12.39
N GLN A 68 5.03 4.76 -13.28
CA GLN A 68 5.31 4.84 -14.72
C GLN A 68 6.41 5.86 -15.01
N GLU A 69 6.29 7.08 -14.48
CA GLU A 69 7.32 8.12 -14.60
C GLU A 69 8.69 7.64 -14.13
N GLN A 70 8.77 6.99 -12.96
CA GLN A 70 10.01 6.41 -12.45
C GLN A 70 10.59 5.32 -13.37
N ILE A 71 9.73 4.47 -13.96
CA ILE A 71 10.16 3.45 -14.92
C ILE A 71 10.71 4.11 -16.18
N PHE A 72 10.05 5.16 -16.68
CA PHE A 72 10.54 5.94 -17.81
C PHE A 72 11.91 6.53 -17.49
N THR A 73 12.05 7.29 -16.40
CA THR A 73 13.34 7.86 -15.97
C THR A 73 14.44 6.80 -15.84
N ASN A 74 14.13 5.65 -15.22
CA ASN A 74 15.08 4.55 -15.06
C ASN A 74 15.47 3.90 -16.40
N LYS A 75 14.55 3.83 -17.36
CA LYS A 75 14.82 3.33 -18.71
C LYS A 75 15.83 4.22 -19.42
N TYR A 76 15.64 5.54 -19.37
CA TYR A 76 16.56 6.53 -19.98
C TYR A 76 17.94 6.52 -19.31
N LYS A 77 17.97 6.47 -17.97
CA LYS A 77 19.22 6.37 -17.21
C LYS A 77 20.05 5.13 -17.57
N LYS A 78 19.40 3.99 -17.85
CA LYS A 78 20.09 2.74 -18.25
C LYS A 78 20.70 2.80 -19.65
N VAL A 79 20.15 3.60 -20.55
CA VAL A 79 20.65 3.75 -21.93
C VAL A 79 21.59 4.94 -22.09
N GLY A 80 21.99 5.60 -20.99
CA GLY A 80 22.91 6.74 -21.02
C GLY A 80 22.32 8.01 -21.63
N LEU A 81 21.00 8.09 -21.77
CA LEU A 81 20.31 9.25 -22.36
C LEU A 81 19.54 9.99 -21.26
N SER A 82 19.54 11.32 -21.30
CA SER A 82 18.63 12.13 -20.48
C SER A 82 17.26 12.15 -21.16
N PRO A 83 16.14 12.00 -20.43
CA PRO A 83 14.83 12.27 -21.00
C PRO A 83 14.79 13.74 -21.43
N THR A 84 14.69 14.00 -22.72
CA THR A 84 14.33 15.33 -23.24
C THR A 84 12.82 15.48 -23.07
N PHE A 85 12.42 16.57 -22.44
CA PHE A 85 11.04 16.91 -22.08
C PHE A 85 10.07 16.81 -23.26
#